data_AF-A0A3M2LNR9-F1
#
_entry.id   AF-A0A3M2LNR9-F1
#
_cell.length_a   1.000
_cell.length_b   1.000
_cell.length_c   1.000
_cell.angle_alpha   90.00
_cell.angle_beta   90.00
_cell.angle_gamma   90.00
#
_symmetry.space_group_name_H-M   'P 1'
#
loop_
_entity.id
_entity.type
_entity.pdbx_description
1 polymer ?
#
loop_
_entity_poly.entity_id
_entity_poly.type
_entity_poly.pdbx_seq_one_letter_code
_entity_poly.pdbx_strand_id
1 'polypeptide(L)'
;MRPVVFLHVGAPKSGTTYLQNVLWANRDALREQGVLYPGADPAAHVRAAFDLRGAFFDGDRDPHVEGAWSRLVDEIRDWSGGVAIISQELFGAAFPDHVQRAFSDLSFADIRLLCTARDLARQIPAHWQEDVKNRMSLTFAEYVEGLGEPDVPRGVSWQWIREFWRTQDLPGMLRRWGAGAEVPAGDVRVVTVPPSGAAPDLLFRRFCEATGIDASRCDTSGVFGNPSLGRAETAFVRRLNEVTRDEVSWAVHDNFVKHRLAQDLLVRRPGATRIRLPERFLPWTRERSEGMVAELRAAGYRVAGDLADLVPTVSGDGTSDPDLVPAEQVLDVALDSVAELLRTLLDREAAGAEPVELGDLRGDVARMNSDAAHLLAVSTPFGTVAAAPVKWAVRGMSERNASVMRARVAYWHYVERRRERRGQER
;
A
#
# COMPACT_ATOMS: atom_id res chain seq x y z
N MET A 1 -11.02 21.37 -25.95
CA MET A 1 -11.73 20.20 -25.38
C MET A 1 -11.29 20.09 -23.93
N ARG A 2 -12.16 19.76 -22.98
CA ARG A 2 -11.72 19.52 -21.59
C ARG A 2 -10.83 18.27 -21.56
N PRO A 3 -9.76 18.22 -20.76
CA PRO A 3 -8.97 17.01 -20.62
C PRO A 3 -9.81 15.93 -19.94
N VAL A 4 -9.53 14.67 -20.27
CA VAL A 4 -10.16 13.50 -19.68
C VAL A 4 -9.22 12.91 -18.63
N VAL A 5 -9.72 12.69 -17.42
CA VAL A 5 -8.97 12.03 -16.35
C VAL A 5 -9.59 10.68 -16.04
N PHE A 6 -8.86 9.61 -16.31
CA PHE A 6 -9.21 8.29 -15.79
C PHE A 6 -8.75 8.19 -14.34
N LEU A 7 -9.70 8.15 -13.42
CA LEU A 7 -9.45 7.96 -12.01
C LEU A 7 -9.70 6.49 -11.66
N HIS A 8 -8.61 5.72 -11.57
CA HIS A 8 -8.63 4.32 -11.23
C HIS A 8 -8.54 4.13 -9.71
N VAL A 9 -9.68 3.73 -9.13
CA VAL A 9 -9.91 3.78 -7.68
C VAL A 9 -9.77 2.44 -6.96
N GLY A 10 -9.47 1.34 -7.66
CA GLY A 10 -9.39 0.02 -7.04
C GLY A 10 -9.79 -1.10 -7.97
N ALA A 11 -9.93 -2.34 -7.49
CA ALA A 11 -9.84 -2.74 -6.09
C ALA A 11 -8.42 -3.20 -5.69
N PRO A 12 -8.01 -3.07 -4.42
CA PRO A 12 -6.78 -3.70 -3.95
C PRO A 12 -6.74 -5.20 -4.29
N LYS A 13 -5.56 -5.73 -4.61
CA LYS A 13 -5.32 -7.13 -4.99
C LYS A 13 -5.96 -7.59 -6.31
N SER A 14 -6.47 -6.66 -7.12
CA SER A 14 -7.00 -6.92 -8.46
C SER A 14 -6.01 -6.59 -9.61
N GLY A 15 -4.70 -6.74 -9.37
CA GLY A 15 -3.67 -6.55 -10.40
C GLY A 15 -3.23 -5.10 -10.62
N THR A 16 -3.60 -4.19 -9.72
CA THR A 16 -3.23 -2.77 -9.75
C THR A 16 -1.73 -2.53 -9.77
N THR A 17 -0.94 -3.25 -8.96
CA THR A 17 0.53 -3.15 -8.97
C THR A 17 1.13 -3.47 -10.33
N TYR A 18 0.64 -4.53 -10.99
CA TYR A 18 1.08 -4.89 -12.34
C TYR A 18 0.77 -3.76 -13.32
N LEU A 19 -0.47 -3.26 -13.34
CA LEU A 19 -0.89 -2.18 -14.21
C LEU A 19 -0.11 -0.89 -13.97
N GLN A 20 0.07 -0.49 -12.71
CA GLN A 20 0.83 0.72 -12.33
C GLN A 20 2.30 0.62 -12.76
N ASN A 21 2.91 -0.56 -12.62
CA ASN A 21 4.29 -0.79 -13.09
C ASN A 21 4.38 -0.72 -14.62
N VAL A 22 3.42 -1.30 -15.35
CA VAL A 22 3.37 -1.18 -16.81
C VAL A 22 3.20 0.28 -17.24
N LEU A 23 2.27 1.02 -16.61
CA LEU A 23 2.06 2.44 -16.90
C LEU A 23 3.32 3.27 -16.61
N TRP A 24 4.00 2.99 -15.50
CA TRP A 24 5.23 3.66 -15.12
C TRP A 24 6.37 3.40 -16.11
N ALA A 25 6.54 2.14 -16.52
CA ALA A 25 7.59 1.76 -17.48
C ALA A 25 7.36 2.34 -18.88
N ASN A 26 6.10 2.64 -19.23
CA ASN A 26 5.71 3.08 -20.57
C ASN A 26 5.35 4.56 -20.68
N ARG A 27 5.70 5.42 -19.71
CA ARG A 27 5.28 6.83 -19.72
C ARG A 27 5.60 7.59 -21.01
N ASP A 28 6.74 7.32 -21.63
CA ASP A 28 7.12 8.00 -22.88
C ASP A 28 6.27 7.53 -24.05
N ALA A 29 6.04 6.21 -24.17
CA ALA A 29 5.12 5.64 -25.15
C ALA A 29 3.66 6.08 -24.93
N LEU A 30 3.24 6.30 -23.67
CA LEU A 30 1.93 6.86 -23.33
C LEU A 30 1.83 8.33 -23.75
N ARG A 31 2.88 9.15 -23.51
CA ARG A 31 2.91 10.55 -23.93
C ARG A 31 2.80 10.71 -25.44
N GLU A 32 3.45 9.85 -26.22
CA GLU A 32 3.31 9.83 -27.68
C GLU A 32 1.89 9.45 -28.15
N GLN A 33 1.07 8.86 -27.27
CA GLN A 33 -0.35 8.57 -27.50
C GLN A 33 -1.28 9.67 -26.94
N GLY A 34 -0.73 10.77 -26.40
CA GLY A 34 -1.50 11.83 -25.75
C GLY A 34 -1.93 11.52 -24.31
N VAL A 35 -1.41 10.45 -23.71
CA VAL A 35 -1.76 9.99 -22.35
C VAL A 35 -0.67 10.36 -21.36
N LEU A 36 -1.04 11.13 -20.33
CA LEU A 36 -0.17 11.40 -19.19
C LEU A 36 -0.38 10.37 -18.08
N TYR A 37 0.71 9.77 -17.60
CA TYR A 37 0.76 9.09 -16.31
C TYR A 37 1.67 9.91 -15.38
N PRO A 38 1.09 10.74 -14.48
CA PRO A 38 1.82 11.78 -13.77
C PRO A 38 2.66 11.23 -12.60
N GLY A 39 3.57 12.05 -12.09
CA GLY A 39 4.36 11.76 -10.91
C GLY A 39 5.86 11.70 -11.15
N ALA A 40 6.62 12.16 -10.16
CA ALA A 40 8.08 12.24 -10.19
C ALA A 40 8.77 10.88 -10.03
N ASP A 41 8.15 9.93 -9.31
CA ASP A 41 8.67 8.58 -9.07
C ASP A 41 7.50 7.57 -8.91
N PRO A 42 7.77 6.24 -8.91
CA PRO A 42 6.72 5.22 -8.82
C PRO A 42 5.81 5.33 -7.59
N ALA A 43 6.28 5.96 -6.51
CA ALA A 43 5.52 6.10 -5.26
C ALA A 43 4.61 7.35 -5.25
N ALA A 44 4.64 8.19 -6.30
CA ALA A 44 3.85 9.43 -6.36
C ALA A 44 2.35 9.18 -6.17
N HIS A 45 1.80 8.14 -6.79
CA HIS A 45 0.38 7.80 -6.71
C HIS A 45 -0.03 7.29 -5.32
N VAL A 46 0.82 6.49 -4.67
CA VAL A 46 0.59 6.03 -3.28
C VAL A 46 0.56 7.22 -2.33
N ARG A 47 1.54 8.14 -2.45
CA ARG A 47 1.61 9.36 -1.64
C ARG A 47 0.41 10.27 -1.87
N ALA A 48 -0.04 10.43 -3.11
CA ALA A 48 -1.24 11.20 -3.44
C ALA A 48 -2.50 10.60 -2.82
N ALA A 49 -2.63 9.26 -2.79
CA ALA A 49 -3.75 8.61 -2.12
C ALA A 49 -3.73 8.80 -0.59
N PHE A 50 -2.56 8.76 0.04
CA PHE A 50 -2.43 9.08 1.47
C PHE A 50 -2.77 10.55 1.77
N ASP A 51 -2.28 11.48 0.95
CA ASP A 51 -2.52 12.92 1.09
C ASP A 51 -4.00 13.29 0.91
N LEU A 52 -4.66 12.74 -0.11
CA LEU A 52 -6.09 12.97 -0.34
C LEU A 52 -6.94 12.44 0.83
N ARG A 53 -6.58 11.27 1.37
CA ARG A 53 -7.35 10.57 2.41
C ARG A 53 -7.00 10.98 3.84
N GLY A 54 -5.96 11.78 4.05
CA GLY A 54 -5.39 12.04 5.38
C GLY A 54 -5.01 10.76 6.13
N ALA A 55 -4.71 9.68 5.41
CA ALA A 55 -4.43 8.38 5.99
C ALA A 55 -2.93 8.28 6.29
N PHE A 56 -2.57 8.17 7.56
CA PHE A 56 -1.19 7.99 8.01
C PHE A 56 -1.12 6.79 8.95
N PHE A 57 -0.07 5.98 8.84
CA PHE A 57 0.26 5.01 9.87
C PHE A 57 0.90 5.74 11.05
N ASP A 58 0.59 5.32 12.28
CA ASP A 58 1.00 5.99 13.51
C ASP A 58 2.50 6.32 13.54
N GLY A 59 2.83 7.61 13.44
CA GLY A 59 4.15 8.16 13.75
C GLY A 59 5.19 8.20 12.62
N ASP A 60 4.94 7.58 11.46
CA ASP A 60 5.87 7.58 10.32
C ASP A 60 5.24 8.33 9.14
N ARG A 61 5.59 9.60 8.99
CA ARG A 61 5.11 10.45 7.90
C ARG A 61 6.22 10.58 6.87
N ASP A 62 6.06 9.93 5.73
CA ASP A 62 6.87 10.25 4.55
C ASP A 62 6.70 11.76 4.28
N PRO A 63 7.79 12.56 4.36
CA PRO A 63 7.73 14.01 4.21
C PRO A 63 7.24 14.44 2.82
N HIS A 64 7.23 13.53 1.85
CA HIS A 64 6.74 13.80 0.50
C HIS A 64 5.24 13.53 0.32
N VAL A 65 4.52 13.10 1.37
CA VAL A 65 3.06 12.93 1.30
C VAL A 65 2.36 14.28 1.23
N GLU A 66 2.79 15.26 2.01
CA GLU A 66 2.14 16.57 2.05
C GLU A 66 2.13 17.23 0.66
N GLY A 67 0.92 17.54 0.17
CA GLY A 67 0.69 18.14 -1.15
C GLY A 67 0.92 17.19 -2.33
N ALA A 68 1.09 15.89 -2.11
CA ALA A 68 1.30 14.92 -3.18
C ALA A 68 0.09 14.82 -4.13
N TRP A 69 -1.13 14.94 -3.60
CA TRP A 69 -2.34 14.99 -4.41
C TRP A 69 -2.34 16.22 -5.32
N SER A 70 -2.11 17.41 -4.74
CA SER A 70 -2.07 18.66 -5.49
C SER A 70 -1.03 18.65 -6.60
N ARG A 71 0.17 18.10 -6.35
CA ARG A 71 1.22 17.97 -7.38
C ARG A 71 0.79 17.14 -8.59
N LEU A 72 0.07 16.02 -8.38
CA LEU A 72 -0.46 15.24 -9.50
C LEU A 72 -1.55 16.02 -10.26
N VAL A 73 -2.43 16.71 -9.53
CA VAL A 73 -3.50 17.53 -10.14
C VAL A 73 -2.92 18.67 -10.98
N ASP A 74 -1.88 19.33 -10.49
CA ASP A 74 -1.20 20.42 -11.20
C ASP A 74 -0.49 19.90 -12.46
N GLU A 75 0.22 18.77 -12.39
CA GLU A 75 0.84 18.15 -13.58
C GLU A 75 -0.20 17.78 -14.65
N ILE A 76 -1.37 17.31 -14.23
CA ILE A 76 -2.49 17.02 -15.15
C ILE A 76 -3.08 18.31 -15.74
N ARG A 77 -3.17 19.39 -14.96
CA ARG A 77 -3.68 20.69 -15.40
C ARG A 77 -2.79 21.31 -16.47
N ASP A 78 -1.49 21.12 -16.37
CA ASP A 78 -0.49 21.63 -17.31
C ASP A 78 -0.34 20.75 -18.57
N TRP A 79 -1.01 19.59 -18.63
CA TRP A 79 -0.92 18.66 -19.75
C TRP A 79 -1.79 19.06 -20.95
N SER A 80 -1.18 19.13 -22.13
CA SER A 80 -1.86 19.48 -23.39
C SER A 80 -2.36 18.29 -24.20
N GLY A 81 -1.94 17.05 -23.89
CA GLY A 81 -2.28 15.85 -24.67
C GLY A 81 -3.70 15.32 -24.46
N GLY A 82 -4.47 15.89 -23.54
CA GLY A 82 -5.92 15.69 -23.43
C GLY A 82 -6.38 14.49 -22.62
N VAL A 83 -5.52 13.51 -22.32
CA VAL A 83 -5.85 12.37 -21.43
C VAL A 83 -4.82 12.23 -20.32
N ALA A 84 -5.27 11.97 -19.09
CA ALA A 84 -4.40 11.58 -17.97
C ALA A 84 -4.99 10.39 -17.19
N ILE A 85 -4.13 9.63 -16.52
CA ILE A 85 -4.51 8.47 -15.71
C ILE A 85 -3.94 8.63 -14.30
N ILE A 86 -4.83 8.72 -13.31
CA ILE A 86 -4.48 8.53 -11.90
C ILE A 86 -4.86 7.10 -11.53
N SER A 87 -3.92 6.31 -11.02
CA SER A 87 -4.12 4.88 -10.74
C SER A 87 -3.59 4.52 -9.37
N GLN A 88 -4.51 4.31 -8.42
CA GLN A 88 -4.18 3.85 -7.08
C GLN A 88 -5.40 3.26 -6.36
N GLU A 89 -5.32 1.98 -5.99
CA GLU A 89 -6.39 1.25 -5.31
C GLU A 89 -6.75 1.77 -3.92
N LEU A 90 -5.84 2.50 -3.26
CA LEU A 90 -6.09 3.10 -1.96
C LEU A 90 -7.24 4.11 -2.01
N PHE A 91 -7.59 4.66 -3.18
CA PHE A 91 -8.78 5.51 -3.33
C PHE A 91 -10.09 4.76 -3.08
N GLY A 92 -10.12 3.43 -3.17
CA GLY A 92 -11.34 2.65 -2.94
C GLY A 92 -11.86 2.78 -1.50
N ALA A 93 -10.95 3.01 -0.55
CA ALA A 93 -11.28 3.24 0.85
C ALA A 93 -11.64 4.70 1.18
N ALA A 94 -11.77 5.59 0.19
CA ALA A 94 -12.08 6.99 0.40
C ALA A 94 -13.45 7.22 1.05
N PHE A 95 -13.54 8.19 1.96
CA PHE A 95 -14.79 8.68 2.53
C PHE A 95 -15.43 9.72 1.60
N PRO A 96 -16.74 10.01 1.74
CA PRO A 96 -17.43 10.94 0.84
C PRO A 96 -16.78 12.32 0.71
N ASP A 97 -16.23 12.87 1.80
CA ASP A 97 -15.50 14.14 1.80
C ASP A 97 -14.19 14.09 0.99
N HIS A 98 -13.45 12.98 1.06
CA HIS A 98 -12.28 12.76 0.21
C HIS A 98 -12.66 12.71 -1.28
N VAL A 99 -13.78 12.05 -1.59
CA VAL A 99 -14.32 11.98 -2.95
C VAL A 99 -14.68 13.37 -3.44
N GLN A 100 -15.43 14.15 -2.65
CA GLN A 100 -15.80 15.53 -2.98
C GLN A 100 -14.57 16.42 -3.23
N ARG A 101 -13.55 16.32 -2.39
CA ARG A 101 -12.27 17.03 -2.59
C ARG A 101 -11.63 16.67 -3.93
N ALA A 102 -11.53 15.37 -4.24
CA ALA A 102 -10.92 14.93 -5.50
C ALA A 102 -11.66 15.49 -6.74
N PHE A 103 -12.98 15.46 -6.73
CA PHE A 103 -13.80 16.02 -7.82
C PHE A 103 -13.69 17.54 -7.93
N SER A 104 -13.64 18.25 -6.79
CA SER A 104 -13.42 19.70 -6.76
C SER A 104 -12.07 20.08 -7.37
N ASP A 105 -11.01 19.39 -6.97
CA ASP A 105 -9.64 19.66 -7.44
C ASP A 105 -9.47 19.36 -8.92
N LEU A 106 -10.18 18.34 -9.43
CA LEU A 106 -10.20 17.91 -10.83
C LEU A 106 -11.34 18.54 -11.65
N SER A 107 -12.01 19.58 -11.13
CA SER A 107 -13.21 20.18 -11.74
C SER A 107 -12.98 20.82 -13.12
N PHE A 108 -11.73 20.94 -13.58
CA PHE A 108 -11.34 21.37 -14.93
C PHE A 108 -11.38 20.25 -15.98
N ALA A 109 -11.46 18.98 -15.56
CA ALA A 109 -11.40 17.79 -16.41
C ALA A 109 -12.74 17.03 -16.44
N ASP A 110 -12.93 16.20 -17.47
CA ASP A 110 -14.01 15.22 -17.53
C ASP A 110 -13.52 13.92 -16.88
N ILE A 111 -14.11 13.53 -15.76
CA ILE A 111 -13.64 12.38 -14.97
C ILE A 111 -14.32 11.09 -15.45
N ARG A 112 -13.50 10.08 -15.72
CA ARG A 112 -13.92 8.71 -16.03
C ARG A 112 -13.46 7.80 -14.91
N LEU A 113 -14.41 7.19 -14.21
CA LEU A 113 -14.09 6.27 -13.13
C LEU A 113 -13.64 4.93 -13.71
N LEU A 114 -12.58 4.38 -13.16
CA LEU A 114 -12.05 3.08 -13.54
C LEU A 114 -11.89 2.20 -12.31
N CYS A 115 -12.25 0.93 -12.42
CA CYS A 115 -12.07 -0.05 -11.36
C CYS A 115 -11.68 -1.39 -11.96
N THR A 116 -10.57 -1.97 -11.51
CA THR A 116 -10.24 -3.38 -11.72
C THR A 116 -10.96 -4.27 -10.70
N ALA A 117 -11.52 -5.38 -11.16
CA ALA A 117 -12.40 -6.25 -10.38
C ALA A 117 -11.94 -7.71 -10.46
N ARG A 118 -11.87 -8.41 -9.33
CA ARG A 118 -11.47 -9.82 -9.24
C ARG A 118 -12.47 -10.58 -8.38
N ASP A 119 -12.73 -11.85 -8.68
CA ASP A 119 -13.66 -12.66 -7.88
C ASP A 119 -13.22 -12.77 -6.41
N LEU A 120 -14.23 -12.88 -5.54
CA LEU A 120 -14.02 -12.92 -4.10
C LEU A 120 -13.23 -14.16 -3.64
N ALA A 121 -13.30 -15.29 -4.34
CA ALA A 121 -12.54 -16.49 -3.95
C ALA A 121 -11.02 -16.31 -4.08
N ARG A 122 -10.57 -15.43 -4.98
CA ARG A 122 -9.17 -15.00 -5.07
C ARG A 122 -8.87 -13.76 -4.22
N GLN A 123 -9.83 -12.84 -4.04
CA GLN A 123 -9.63 -11.63 -3.23
C GLN A 123 -9.53 -11.92 -1.73
N ILE A 124 -10.42 -12.77 -1.18
CA ILE A 124 -10.47 -13.06 0.27
C ILE A 124 -9.12 -13.60 0.77
N PRO A 125 -8.52 -14.66 0.17
CA PRO A 125 -7.19 -15.12 0.58
C PRO A 125 -6.07 -14.12 0.36
N ALA A 126 -6.13 -13.31 -0.70
CA ALA A 126 -5.10 -12.32 -0.99
C ALA A 126 -5.13 -11.15 0.01
N HIS A 127 -6.32 -10.73 0.41
CA HIS A 127 -6.52 -9.65 1.39
C HIS A 127 -6.18 -10.13 2.80
N TRP A 128 -6.64 -11.33 3.19
CA TRP A 128 -6.29 -11.91 4.49
C TRP A 128 -4.77 -12.00 4.71
N GLN A 129 -4.01 -12.47 3.71
CA GLN A 129 -2.55 -12.51 3.78
C GLN A 129 -1.91 -11.12 3.92
N GLU A 130 -2.48 -10.11 3.26
CA GLU A 130 -2.01 -8.73 3.38
C GLU A 130 -2.28 -8.17 4.76
N ASP A 131 -3.47 -8.41 5.30
CA ASP A 131 -3.84 -7.99 6.65
C ASP A 131 -2.96 -8.69 7.70
N VAL A 132 -2.63 -9.98 7.52
CA VAL A 132 -1.67 -10.70 8.38
C VAL A 132 -0.28 -10.05 8.32
N LYS A 133 0.21 -9.67 7.14
CA LYS A 133 1.45 -8.89 7.02
C LYS A 133 1.35 -7.54 7.75
N ASN A 134 0.17 -6.93 7.76
CA ASN A 134 -0.14 -5.69 8.48
C ASN A 134 -0.58 -5.93 9.95
N ARG A 135 -0.12 -7.02 10.59
CA ARG A 135 -0.30 -7.35 12.02
C ARG A 135 -1.66 -7.92 12.42
N MET A 136 -2.55 -8.24 11.48
CA MET A 136 -3.76 -9.00 11.80
C MET A 136 -3.38 -10.42 12.29
N SER A 137 -4.12 -10.94 13.26
CA SER A 137 -3.88 -12.29 13.84
C SER A 137 -5.07 -13.25 13.69
N LEU A 138 -6.19 -12.80 13.11
CA LEU A 138 -7.35 -13.65 12.84
C LEU A 138 -6.95 -14.87 12.02
N THR A 139 -7.46 -16.03 12.41
CA THR A 139 -7.47 -17.22 11.56
C THR A 139 -8.25 -16.94 10.27
N PHE A 140 -8.03 -17.75 9.25
CA PHE A 140 -8.75 -17.61 7.99
C PHE A 140 -10.25 -17.85 8.18
N ALA A 141 -10.62 -18.87 8.97
CA ALA A 141 -12.01 -19.16 9.30
C ALA A 141 -12.71 -17.97 9.99
N GLU A 142 -12.11 -17.42 11.05
CA GLU A 142 -12.67 -16.25 11.75
C GLU A 142 -12.82 -15.04 10.82
N TYR A 143 -11.86 -14.85 9.91
CA TYR A 143 -11.91 -13.76 8.93
C TYR A 143 -13.10 -13.92 7.98
N VAL A 144 -13.27 -15.09 7.37
CA VAL A 144 -14.37 -15.33 6.41
C VAL A 144 -15.74 -15.31 7.10
N GLU A 145 -15.85 -15.88 8.30
CA GLU A 145 -17.07 -15.79 9.12
C GLU A 145 -17.41 -14.33 9.42
N GLY A 146 -16.41 -13.51 9.78
CA GLY A 146 -16.58 -12.07 9.97
C GLY A 146 -17.04 -11.34 8.70
N LEU A 147 -16.55 -11.75 7.52
CA LEU A 147 -16.99 -11.17 6.24
C LEU A 147 -18.46 -11.50 5.92
N GLY A 148 -18.97 -12.65 6.39
CA GLY A 148 -20.36 -13.05 6.24
C GLY A 148 -21.34 -12.22 7.08
N GLU A 149 -20.86 -11.61 8.16
CA GLU A 149 -21.66 -10.82 9.10
C GLU A 149 -21.02 -9.45 9.36
N PRO A 150 -20.88 -8.59 8.32
CA PRO A 150 -20.09 -7.36 8.42
C PRO A 150 -20.65 -6.34 9.41
N ASP A 151 -21.95 -6.42 9.73
CA ASP A 151 -22.63 -5.49 10.64
C ASP A 151 -22.56 -5.91 12.12
N VAL A 152 -22.01 -7.09 12.42
CA VAL A 152 -21.86 -7.59 13.80
C VAL A 152 -20.50 -7.16 14.36
N PRO A 153 -20.44 -6.29 15.40
CA PRO A 153 -19.17 -5.86 15.97
C PRO A 153 -18.44 -7.01 16.69
N ARG A 154 -17.15 -7.19 16.39
CA ARG A 154 -16.30 -8.28 16.95
C ARG A 154 -14.96 -7.77 17.51
N GLY A 155 -14.97 -6.58 18.13
CA GLY A 155 -13.78 -5.94 18.71
C GLY A 155 -12.85 -5.31 17.67
N VAL A 156 -11.57 -5.11 18.02
CA VAL A 156 -10.56 -4.48 17.12
C VAL A 156 -10.40 -5.20 15.78
N SER A 157 -10.65 -6.51 15.78
CA SER A 157 -10.63 -7.35 14.58
C SER A 157 -11.68 -6.96 13.54
N TRP A 158 -12.78 -6.34 13.97
CA TRP A 158 -13.87 -5.90 13.09
C TRP A 158 -13.46 -4.78 12.13
N GLN A 159 -12.43 -3.99 12.47
CA GLN A 159 -11.93 -2.93 11.59
C GLN A 159 -11.39 -3.50 10.27
N TRP A 160 -10.75 -4.67 10.30
CA TRP A 160 -10.24 -5.37 9.11
C TRP A 160 -11.38 -5.83 8.18
N ILE A 161 -12.45 -6.36 8.76
CA ILE A 161 -13.66 -6.78 8.04
C ILE A 161 -14.31 -5.59 7.32
N ARG A 162 -14.39 -4.43 7.99
CA ARG A 162 -14.91 -3.19 7.37
C ARG A 162 -13.98 -2.64 6.30
N GLU A 163 -12.67 -2.69 6.51
CA GLU A 163 -11.69 -2.25 5.51
C GLU A 163 -11.78 -3.09 4.24
N PHE A 164 -11.90 -4.42 4.39
CA PHE A 164 -12.16 -5.32 3.28
C PHE A 164 -13.39 -4.85 2.51
N TRP A 165 -14.57 -4.77 3.14
CA TRP A 165 -15.78 -4.40 2.41
C TRP A 165 -15.74 -2.98 1.84
N ARG A 166 -15.05 -2.03 2.47
CA ARG A 166 -14.89 -0.67 1.93
C ARG A 166 -14.17 -0.67 0.58
N THR A 167 -13.25 -1.60 0.37
CA THR A 167 -12.42 -1.68 -0.85
C THR A 167 -12.86 -2.78 -1.82
N GLN A 168 -13.64 -3.76 -1.36
CA GLN A 168 -14.03 -4.94 -2.13
C GLN A 168 -15.52 -4.99 -2.49
N ASP A 169 -16.39 -4.21 -1.83
CA ASP A 169 -17.77 -3.99 -2.28
C ASP A 169 -17.76 -3.08 -3.52
N LEU A 170 -17.54 -3.67 -4.69
CA LEU A 170 -17.42 -2.95 -5.97
C LEU A 170 -18.66 -2.08 -6.26
N PRO A 171 -19.92 -2.56 -6.15
CA PRO A 171 -21.09 -1.70 -6.30
C PRO A 171 -21.10 -0.53 -5.32
N GLY A 172 -20.85 -0.78 -4.03
CA GLY A 172 -20.82 0.28 -3.01
C GLY A 172 -19.73 1.32 -3.25
N MET A 173 -18.54 0.87 -3.62
CA MET A 173 -17.39 1.72 -3.96
C MET A 173 -17.67 2.59 -5.20
N LEU A 174 -18.18 1.99 -6.28
CA LEU A 174 -18.51 2.71 -7.51
C LEU A 174 -19.68 3.68 -7.33
N ARG A 175 -20.69 3.34 -6.54
CA ARG A 175 -21.75 4.29 -6.16
C ARG A 175 -21.19 5.48 -5.38
N ARG A 176 -20.32 5.23 -4.40
CA ARG A 176 -19.70 6.29 -3.58
C ARG A 176 -18.92 7.28 -4.44
N TRP A 177 -18.09 6.77 -5.34
CA TRP A 177 -17.32 7.59 -6.27
C TRP A 177 -18.19 8.24 -7.35
N GLY A 178 -19.17 7.51 -7.90
CA GLY A 178 -20.09 8.03 -8.92
C GLY A 178 -20.98 9.16 -8.41
N ALA A 179 -21.44 9.09 -7.17
CA ALA A 179 -22.20 10.16 -6.52
C ALA A 179 -21.37 11.42 -6.24
N GLY A 180 -20.04 11.34 -6.29
CA GLY A 180 -19.13 12.44 -6.00
C GLY A 180 -19.35 13.69 -6.87
N ALA A 181 -19.62 13.49 -8.15
CA ALA A 181 -19.93 14.57 -9.10
C ALA A 181 -20.97 14.14 -10.14
N GLU A 182 -21.90 13.26 -9.75
CA GLU A 182 -22.94 12.74 -10.65
C GLU A 182 -22.35 12.12 -11.93
N VAL A 183 -21.28 11.34 -11.79
CA VAL A 183 -20.59 10.71 -12.93
C VAL A 183 -21.59 9.80 -13.67
N PRO A 184 -21.85 10.03 -14.97
CA PRO A 184 -22.76 9.20 -15.73
C PRO A 184 -22.29 7.74 -15.75
N ALA A 185 -23.23 6.79 -15.72
CA ALA A 185 -22.90 5.36 -15.76
C ALA A 185 -22.01 4.98 -16.96
N GLY A 186 -22.18 5.66 -18.10
CA GLY A 186 -21.36 5.46 -19.30
C GLY A 186 -19.89 5.86 -19.16
N ASP A 187 -19.55 6.65 -18.13
CA ASP A 187 -18.18 7.07 -17.81
C ASP A 187 -17.53 6.23 -16.71
N VAL A 188 -18.27 5.30 -16.11
CA VAL A 188 -17.76 4.29 -15.18
C VAL A 188 -17.33 3.04 -15.95
N ARG A 189 -16.10 2.59 -15.70
CA ARG A 189 -15.47 1.44 -16.36
C ARG A 189 -15.05 0.38 -15.35
N VAL A 190 -15.45 -0.86 -15.60
CA VAL A 190 -15.05 -2.04 -14.83
C VAL A 190 -14.17 -2.92 -15.69
N VAL A 191 -12.93 -3.14 -15.24
CA VAL A 191 -11.94 -4.01 -15.90
C VAL A 191 -11.85 -5.31 -15.12
N THR A 192 -12.28 -6.41 -15.71
CA THR A 192 -12.29 -7.70 -15.00
C THR A 192 -10.91 -8.35 -15.06
N VAL A 193 -10.43 -8.85 -13.92
CA VAL A 193 -9.20 -9.63 -13.82
C VAL A 193 -9.46 -11.03 -14.38
N PRO A 194 -8.73 -11.44 -15.43
CA PRO A 194 -8.96 -12.73 -16.07
C PRO A 194 -8.89 -13.91 -15.09
N PRO A 195 -9.58 -15.02 -15.39
CA PRO A 195 -9.45 -16.24 -14.60
C PRO A 195 -8.01 -16.77 -14.63
N SER A 196 -7.67 -17.60 -13.64
CA SER A 196 -6.36 -18.25 -13.59
C SER A 196 -6.10 -19.09 -14.84
N GLY A 197 -4.90 -18.99 -15.42
CA GLY A 197 -4.52 -19.68 -16.66
C GLY A 197 -4.77 -18.88 -17.94
N ALA A 198 -5.41 -17.71 -17.85
CA ALA A 198 -5.51 -16.78 -18.97
C ALA A 198 -4.13 -16.20 -19.37
N ALA A 199 -4.07 -15.61 -20.55
CA ALA A 199 -2.86 -14.97 -21.06
C ALA A 199 -2.36 -13.87 -20.10
N PRO A 200 -1.04 -13.78 -19.83
CA PRO A 200 -0.49 -12.90 -18.79
C PRO A 200 -0.71 -11.41 -19.08
N ASP A 201 -0.89 -11.04 -20.35
CA ASP A 201 -1.09 -9.67 -20.83
C ASP A 201 -2.58 -9.27 -20.91
N LEU A 202 -3.51 -10.21 -20.70
CA LEU A 202 -4.94 -9.96 -20.96
C LEU A 202 -5.53 -8.88 -20.03
N LEU A 203 -5.06 -8.79 -18.78
CA LEU A 203 -5.47 -7.73 -17.87
C LEU A 203 -5.07 -6.35 -18.43
N PHE A 204 -3.84 -6.22 -18.94
CA PHE A 204 -3.37 -4.98 -19.53
C PHE A 204 -4.16 -4.64 -20.80
N ARG A 205 -4.44 -5.61 -21.66
CA ARG A 205 -5.29 -5.40 -22.84
C ARG A 205 -6.70 -4.90 -22.49
N ARG A 206 -7.36 -5.48 -21.48
CA ARG A 206 -8.67 -5.00 -20.99
C ARG A 206 -8.58 -3.59 -20.40
N PHE A 207 -7.48 -3.28 -19.71
CA PHE A 207 -7.22 -1.93 -19.21
C PHE A 207 -7.07 -0.92 -20.35
N CYS A 208 -6.30 -1.26 -21.39
CA CYS A 208 -6.14 -0.46 -22.60
C CYS A 208 -7.45 -0.24 -23.36
N GLU A 209 -8.29 -1.28 -23.48
CA GLU A 209 -9.65 -1.17 -24.04
C GLU A 209 -10.48 -0.14 -23.27
N ALA A 210 -10.43 -0.18 -21.94
CA ALA A 210 -11.16 0.75 -21.09
C ALA A 210 -10.65 2.20 -21.23
N THR A 211 -9.34 2.41 -21.35
CA THR A 211 -8.72 3.74 -21.35
C THR A 211 -8.50 4.34 -22.74
N GLY A 212 -8.55 3.52 -23.79
CA GLY A 212 -8.22 3.92 -25.16
C GLY A 212 -6.72 3.94 -25.48
N ILE A 213 -5.87 3.36 -24.63
CA ILE A 213 -4.43 3.19 -24.89
C ILE A 213 -4.25 2.12 -25.99
N ASP A 214 -3.34 2.36 -26.92
CA ASP A 214 -2.87 1.34 -27.86
C ASP A 214 -1.86 0.42 -27.18
N ALA A 215 -2.35 -0.77 -26.78
CA ALA A 215 -1.55 -1.78 -26.11
C ALA A 215 -0.34 -2.26 -26.93
N SER A 216 -0.38 -2.16 -28.27
CA SER A 216 0.73 -2.62 -29.13
C SER A 216 1.98 -1.75 -29.04
N ARG A 217 1.84 -0.55 -28.48
CA ARG A 217 2.92 0.42 -28.27
C ARG A 217 3.50 0.38 -26.86
N CYS A 218 3.09 -0.57 -26.02
CA CYS A 218 3.55 -0.69 -24.64
C CYS A 218 4.31 -2.00 -24.42
N ASP A 219 5.44 -1.92 -23.71
CA ASP A 219 6.23 -3.05 -23.27
C ASP A 219 5.71 -3.60 -21.93
N THR A 220 5.43 -4.90 -21.88
CA THR A 220 5.00 -5.63 -20.68
C THR A 220 6.01 -6.68 -20.22
N SER A 221 7.13 -6.83 -20.93
CA SER A 221 8.11 -7.92 -20.72
C SER A 221 8.92 -7.79 -19.43
N GLY A 222 9.09 -6.58 -18.91
CA GLY A 222 9.87 -6.29 -17.69
C GLY A 222 9.07 -6.32 -16.38
N VAL A 223 7.76 -6.61 -16.40
CA VAL A 223 6.91 -6.49 -15.20
C VAL A 223 6.65 -7.86 -14.58
N PHE A 224 7.32 -8.12 -13.45
CA PHE A 224 7.23 -9.36 -12.71
C PHE A 224 6.02 -9.41 -11.76
N GLY A 225 5.57 -10.62 -11.44
CA GLY A 225 4.49 -10.85 -10.48
C GLY A 225 4.90 -10.49 -9.05
N ASN A 226 3.89 -10.21 -8.21
CA ASN A 226 4.07 -9.98 -6.78
C ASN A 226 3.84 -11.32 -6.04
N PRO A 227 4.91 -12.09 -5.73
CA PRO A 227 4.77 -13.38 -5.06
C PRO A 227 4.05 -13.19 -3.71
N SER A 228 3.21 -14.16 -3.37
CA SER A 228 2.45 -14.17 -2.12
C SER A 228 3.05 -15.20 -1.16
N LEU A 229 2.79 -15.03 0.13
CA LEU A 229 3.21 -15.99 1.14
C LEU A 229 2.52 -17.35 0.93
N GLY A 230 3.20 -18.43 1.33
CA GLY A 230 2.58 -19.73 1.44
C GLY A 230 1.77 -19.87 2.73
N ARG A 231 1.07 -21.01 2.87
CA ARG A 231 0.27 -21.36 4.06
C ARG A 231 1.12 -21.34 5.33
N ALA A 232 2.28 -22.00 5.32
CA ALA A 232 3.15 -22.10 6.48
C ALA A 232 3.75 -20.75 6.87
N GLU A 233 4.19 -19.97 5.89
CA GLU A 233 4.73 -18.62 6.07
C GLU A 233 3.67 -17.69 6.68
N THR A 234 2.45 -17.73 6.16
CA THR A 234 1.34 -16.92 6.69
C THR A 234 0.96 -17.35 8.10
N ALA A 235 0.88 -18.64 8.38
CA ALA A 235 0.57 -19.16 9.72
C ALA A 235 1.64 -18.76 10.74
N PHE A 236 2.92 -18.79 10.36
CA PHE A 236 4.02 -18.31 11.19
C PHE A 236 3.88 -16.81 11.50
N VAL A 237 3.72 -15.94 10.49
CA VAL A 237 3.57 -14.49 10.70
C VAL A 237 2.35 -14.19 11.55
N ARG A 238 1.23 -14.89 11.34
CA ARG A 238 0.01 -14.74 12.15
C ARG A 238 0.26 -15.04 13.62
N ARG A 239 0.92 -16.16 13.94
CA ARG A 239 1.30 -16.53 15.33
C ARG A 239 2.32 -15.56 15.92
N LEU A 240 3.25 -15.06 15.11
CA LEU A 240 4.19 -14.01 15.51
C LEU A 240 3.43 -12.73 15.91
N ASN A 241 2.39 -12.36 15.17
CA ASN A 241 1.56 -11.20 15.49
C ASN A 241 0.84 -11.38 16.83
N GLU A 242 0.35 -12.58 17.14
CA GLU A 242 -0.30 -12.86 18.43
C GLU A 242 0.62 -12.59 19.62
N VAL A 243 1.90 -12.95 19.52
CA VAL A 243 2.85 -12.82 20.64
C VAL A 243 3.57 -11.47 20.68
N THR A 244 3.61 -10.72 19.58
CA THR A 244 4.40 -9.47 19.50
C THR A 244 3.55 -8.19 19.43
N ARG A 245 2.23 -8.29 19.21
CA ARG A 245 1.35 -7.14 18.91
C ARG A 245 1.48 -6.00 19.92
N ASP A 246 1.51 -6.32 21.20
CA ASP A 246 1.46 -5.33 22.29
C ASP A 246 2.86 -4.86 22.72
N GLU A 247 3.91 -5.59 22.36
CA GLU A 247 5.30 -5.32 22.76
C GLU A 247 6.11 -4.62 21.66
N VAL A 248 5.78 -4.88 20.39
CA VAL A 248 6.55 -4.40 19.24
C VAL A 248 5.84 -3.21 18.59
N SER A 249 6.54 -2.08 18.50
CA SER A 249 6.02 -0.88 17.81
C SER A 249 5.73 -1.14 16.33
N TRP A 250 4.80 -0.39 15.74
CA TRP A 250 4.45 -0.53 14.32
C TRP A 250 5.69 -0.39 13.42
N ALA A 251 6.53 0.62 13.67
CA ALA A 251 7.74 0.84 12.88
C ALA A 251 8.70 -0.36 12.87
N VAL A 252 8.85 -1.07 13.99
CA VAL A 252 9.71 -2.28 14.05
C VAL A 252 9.09 -3.42 13.26
N HIS A 253 7.78 -3.64 13.40
CA HIS A 253 7.06 -4.67 12.65
C HIS A 253 7.06 -4.41 11.16
N ASP A 254 6.74 -3.19 10.74
CA ASP A 254 6.68 -2.82 9.33
C ASP A 254 8.05 -3.03 8.68
N ASN A 255 9.13 -2.54 9.29
CA ASN A 255 10.49 -2.72 8.77
C ASN A 255 10.96 -4.19 8.77
N PHE A 256 10.74 -4.91 9.87
CA PHE A 256 11.31 -6.26 10.02
C PHE A 256 10.35 -7.36 9.55
N VAL A 257 9.15 -7.43 10.13
CA VAL A 257 8.20 -8.51 9.84
C VAL A 257 7.63 -8.40 8.44
N LYS A 258 7.17 -7.21 8.04
CA LYS A 258 6.51 -7.03 6.73
C LYS A 258 7.50 -6.96 5.60
N HIS A 259 8.47 -6.03 5.65
CA HIS A 259 9.42 -5.86 4.54
C HIS A 259 10.47 -6.97 4.53
N ARG A 260 11.28 -7.12 5.58
CA ARG A 260 12.42 -8.06 5.57
C ARG A 260 12.04 -9.54 5.65
N LEU A 261 11.11 -9.92 6.51
CA LEU A 261 10.66 -11.32 6.61
C LEU A 261 9.67 -11.64 5.50
N ALA A 262 8.49 -11.01 5.48
CA ALA A 262 7.40 -11.46 4.62
C ALA A 262 7.62 -11.16 3.13
N GLN A 263 8.02 -9.94 2.77
CA GLN A 263 8.16 -9.53 1.37
C GLN A 263 9.51 -9.92 0.75
N ASP A 264 10.53 -10.12 1.58
CA ASP A 264 11.86 -10.49 1.14
C ASP A 264 12.17 -11.97 1.35
N LEU A 265 12.35 -12.42 2.60
CA LEU A 265 12.80 -13.78 2.90
C LEU A 265 11.75 -14.85 2.54
N LEU A 266 10.57 -14.75 3.15
CA LEU A 266 9.56 -15.81 3.15
C LEU A 266 8.92 -16.01 1.79
N VAL A 267 8.76 -14.94 1.02
CA VAL A 267 8.25 -14.98 -0.36
C VAL A 267 9.15 -15.80 -1.30
N ARG A 268 10.45 -15.91 -0.98
CA ARG A 268 11.45 -16.62 -1.78
C ARG A 268 11.62 -18.09 -1.37
N ARG A 269 10.93 -18.56 -0.32
CA ARG A 269 11.03 -19.95 0.14
C ARG A 269 10.49 -20.94 -0.92
N PRO A 270 11.22 -22.04 -1.19
CA PRO A 270 10.75 -23.06 -2.13
C PRO A 270 9.57 -23.83 -1.53
N GLY A 271 8.71 -24.40 -2.39
CA GLY A 271 7.64 -25.30 -1.95
C GLY A 271 6.44 -24.62 -1.26
N ALA A 272 6.34 -23.29 -1.34
CA ALA A 272 5.22 -22.54 -0.76
C ALA A 272 3.87 -23.04 -1.29
N THR A 273 3.04 -23.58 -0.39
CA THR A 273 1.67 -23.99 -0.74
C THR A 273 0.76 -22.77 -0.77
N ARG A 274 0.15 -22.50 -1.92
CA ARG A 274 -0.76 -21.34 -2.09
C ARG A 274 -2.00 -21.47 -1.22
N ILE A 275 -2.38 -20.37 -0.60
CA ILE A 275 -3.64 -20.24 0.14
C ILE A 275 -4.77 -20.05 -0.88
N ARG A 276 -5.83 -20.86 -0.76
CA ARG A 276 -7.04 -20.79 -1.58
C ARG A 276 -8.26 -20.73 -0.66
N LEU A 277 -9.39 -20.25 -1.17
CA LEU A 277 -10.65 -20.33 -0.47
C LEU A 277 -11.03 -21.82 -0.24
N PRO A 278 -11.23 -22.26 1.01
CA PRO A 278 -11.80 -23.57 1.33
C PRO A 278 -13.19 -23.78 0.68
N GLU A 279 -13.46 -25.02 0.26
CA GLU A 279 -14.72 -25.40 -0.41
C GLU A 279 -15.96 -25.04 0.41
N ARG A 280 -15.91 -25.19 1.74
CA ARG A 280 -17.03 -24.83 2.64
C ARG A 280 -17.50 -23.38 2.51
N PHE A 281 -16.64 -22.46 2.08
CA PHE A 281 -16.99 -21.04 1.93
C PHE A 281 -17.39 -20.67 0.51
N LEU A 282 -17.25 -21.58 -0.47
CA LEU A 282 -17.57 -21.32 -1.87
C LEU A 282 -19.04 -20.97 -2.09
N PRO A 283 -20.04 -21.67 -1.50
CA PRO A 283 -21.46 -21.34 -1.73
C PRO A 283 -21.79 -19.89 -1.34
N TRP A 284 -21.41 -19.48 -0.13
CA TRP A 284 -21.61 -18.10 0.35
C TRP A 284 -20.86 -17.08 -0.52
N THR A 285 -19.60 -17.36 -0.87
CA THR A 285 -18.79 -16.45 -1.69
C THR A 285 -19.40 -16.27 -3.08
N ARG A 286 -19.92 -17.35 -3.66
CA ARG A 286 -20.62 -17.33 -4.96
C ARG A 286 -21.89 -16.49 -4.90
N GLU A 287 -22.76 -16.74 -3.91
CA GLU A 287 -23.99 -15.97 -3.71
C GLU A 287 -23.70 -14.47 -3.60
N ARG A 288 -22.69 -14.10 -2.79
CA ARG A 288 -22.26 -12.72 -2.64
C ARG A 288 -21.75 -12.11 -3.94
N SER A 289 -20.92 -12.85 -4.68
CA SER A 289 -20.43 -12.44 -6.02
C SER A 289 -21.58 -12.25 -7.02
N GLU A 290 -22.56 -13.16 -7.04
CA GLU A 290 -23.71 -13.09 -7.94
C GLU A 290 -24.57 -11.85 -7.66
N GLY A 291 -24.79 -11.52 -6.38
CA GLY A 291 -25.45 -10.28 -5.98
C GLY A 291 -24.70 -9.02 -6.47
N MET A 292 -23.39 -8.96 -6.25
CA MET A 292 -22.56 -7.85 -6.73
C MET A 292 -22.59 -7.72 -8.26
N VAL A 293 -22.53 -8.85 -8.99
CA VAL A 293 -22.61 -8.88 -10.45
C VAL A 293 -23.97 -8.41 -10.95
N ALA A 294 -25.06 -8.77 -10.27
CA ALA A 294 -26.40 -8.30 -10.60
C ALA A 294 -26.51 -6.77 -10.47
N GLU A 295 -25.98 -6.19 -9.38
CA GLU A 295 -25.93 -4.74 -9.19
C GLU A 295 -25.08 -4.03 -10.25
N LEU A 296 -23.88 -4.54 -10.55
CA LEU A 296 -23.02 -3.98 -11.59
C LEU A 296 -23.68 -4.00 -12.97
N ARG A 297 -24.38 -5.11 -13.31
CA ARG A 297 -25.12 -5.23 -14.57
C ARG A 297 -26.28 -4.24 -14.64
N ALA A 298 -27.02 -4.07 -13.55
CA ALA A 298 -28.14 -3.13 -13.48
C ALA A 298 -27.68 -1.66 -13.57
N ALA A 299 -26.47 -1.34 -13.09
CA ALA A 299 -25.94 0.01 -13.09
C ALA A 299 -25.55 0.55 -14.49
N GLY A 300 -25.41 -0.32 -15.50
CA GLY A 300 -25.13 0.10 -16.88
C GLY A 300 -23.70 0.61 -17.14
N TYR A 301 -22.74 0.19 -16.31
CA TYR A 301 -21.33 0.54 -16.47
C TYR A 301 -20.70 -0.09 -17.72
N ARG A 302 -19.64 0.53 -18.25
CA ARG A 302 -18.82 -0.06 -19.32
C ARG A 302 -17.96 -1.18 -18.74
N VAL A 303 -17.98 -2.37 -19.33
CA VAL A 303 -17.18 -3.50 -18.85
C VAL A 303 -16.15 -3.89 -19.91
N ALA A 304 -14.89 -3.98 -19.52
CA ALA A 304 -13.82 -4.59 -20.31
C ALA A 304 -13.53 -6.00 -19.75
N GLY A 305 -13.86 -7.01 -20.56
CA GLY A 305 -13.93 -8.43 -20.15
C GLY A 305 -15.35 -8.88 -19.81
N ASP A 306 -15.50 -9.85 -18.91
CA ASP A 306 -16.80 -10.47 -18.59
C ASP A 306 -17.07 -10.44 -17.09
N LEU A 307 -18.24 -9.95 -16.68
CA LEU A 307 -18.66 -9.97 -15.27
C LEU A 307 -18.79 -11.40 -14.72
N ALA A 308 -18.95 -12.41 -15.58
CA ALA A 308 -18.88 -13.82 -15.17
C ALA A 308 -17.51 -14.18 -14.55
N ASP A 309 -16.43 -13.47 -14.89
CA ASP A 309 -15.10 -13.64 -14.29
C ASP A 309 -15.09 -13.32 -12.77
N LEU A 310 -16.12 -12.63 -12.27
CA LEU A 310 -16.27 -12.27 -10.85
C LEU A 310 -17.03 -13.32 -10.02
N VAL A 311 -17.67 -14.30 -10.69
CA VAL A 311 -18.38 -15.40 -10.04
C VAL A 311 -17.43 -16.59 -9.91
N PRO A 312 -17.00 -16.96 -8.69
CA PRO A 312 -16.02 -18.02 -8.51
C PRO A 312 -16.60 -19.39 -8.86
N THR A 313 -15.95 -20.09 -9.80
CA THR A 313 -16.35 -21.42 -10.25
C THR A 313 -15.59 -22.56 -9.58
N VAL A 314 -14.42 -22.29 -9.03
CA VAL A 314 -13.50 -23.28 -8.45
C VAL A 314 -13.04 -22.80 -7.07
N SER A 315 -13.08 -23.68 -6.06
CA SER A 315 -12.40 -23.49 -4.77
C SER A 315 -11.05 -24.20 -4.75
N GLY A 316 -10.26 -24.03 -3.68
CA GLY A 316 -9.19 -24.99 -3.41
C GLY A 316 -9.71 -26.43 -3.43
N ASP A 317 -8.84 -27.41 -3.64
CA ASP A 317 -9.16 -28.85 -3.72
C ASP A 317 -9.69 -29.46 -2.40
N GLY A 318 -10.08 -28.64 -1.43
CA GLY A 318 -10.54 -29.05 -0.11
C GLY A 318 -9.42 -29.56 0.81
N THR A 319 -8.23 -29.86 0.30
CA THR A 319 -7.15 -30.51 1.06
C THR A 319 -6.22 -29.54 1.80
N SER A 320 -6.27 -28.26 1.47
CA SER A 320 -5.34 -27.24 1.95
C SER A 320 -6.02 -26.14 2.77
N ASP A 321 -6.63 -26.48 3.90
CA ASP A 321 -7.23 -25.50 4.82
C ASP A 321 -6.17 -24.50 5.31
N PRO A 322 -6.32 -23.18 5.09
CA PRO A 322 -5.33 -22.17 5.51
C PRO A 322 -4.96 -22.23 7.00
N ASP A 323 -5.86 -22.71 7.85
CA ASP A 323 -5.65 -22.77 9.31
C ASP A 323 -5.02 -24.09 9.79
N LEU A 324 -5.11 -25.16 8.99
CA LEU A 324 -4.56 -26.48 9.34
C LEU A 324 -3.18 -26.70 8.73
N VAL A 325 -2.17 -26.03 9.29
CA VAL A 325 -0.76 -26.19 8.89
C VAL A 325 -0.04 -27.11 9.87
N PRO A 326 0.64 -28.17 9.39
CA PRO A 326 1.46 -29.02 10.25
C PRO A 326 2.54 -28.23 11.01
N ALA A 327 2.77 -28.61 12.27
CA ALA A 327 3.64 -27.84 13.17
C ALA A 327 5.09 -27.81 12.67
N GLU A 328 5.55 -28.89 12.05
CA GLU A 328 6.89 -28.99 11.45
C GLU A 328 7.11 -27.95 10.35
N GLN A 329 6.11 -27.69 9.50
CA GLN A 329 6.24 -26.70 8.43
C GLN A 329 6.32 -25.28 8.99
N VAL A 330 5.59 -24.99 10.07
CA VAL A 330 5.67 -23.69 10.75
C VAL A 330 7.02 -23.54 11.46
N LEU A 331 7.54 -24.62 12.05
CA LEU A 331 8.86 -24.63 12.69
C LEU A 331 9.97 -24.35 11.67
N ASP A 332 9.91 -24.96 10.48
CA ASP A 332 10.89 -24.71 9.41
C ASP A 332 10.90 -23.23 8.98
N VAL A 333 9.74 -22.59 8.91
CA VAL A 333 9.64 -21.13 8.67
C VAL A 333 10.24 -20.33 9.81
N ALA A 334 9.99 -20.75 11.05
CA ALA A 334 10.51 -20.07 12.23
C ALA A 334 12.04 -20.13 12.29
N LEU A 335 12.65 -21.27 11.97
CA LEU A 335 14.10 -21.42 11.93
C LEU A 335 14.75 -20.49 10.89
N ASP A 336 14.18 -20.40 9.69
CA ASP A 336 14.64 -19.45 8.67
C ASP A 336 14.51 -17.99 9.13
N SER A 337 13.39 -17.66 9.78
CA SER A 337 13.13 -16.31 10.29
C SER A 337 14.07 -15.92 11.42
N VAL A 338 14.41 -16.86 12.32
CA VAL A 338 15.41 -16.66 13.37
C VAL A 338 16.81 -16.51 12.78
N ALA A 339 17.17 -17.32 11.79
CA ALA A 339 18.44 -17.17 11.08
C ALA A 339 18.57 -15.78 10.44
N GLU A 340 17.49 -15.27 9.84
CA GLU A 340 17.47 -13.92 9.27
C GLU A 340 17.54 -12.81 10.32
N LEU A 341 16.89 -13.00 11.47
CA LEU A 341 17.03 -12.11 12.61
C LEU A 341 18.48 -12.05 13.09
N LEU A 342 19.16 -13.19 13.23
CA LEU A 342 20.56 -13.24 13.64
C LEU A 342 21.47 -12.55 12.62
N ARG A 343 21.27 -12.75 11.31
CA ARG A 343 21.99 -12.02 10.26
C ARG A 343 21.76 -10.51 10.36
N THR A 344 20.51 -10.09 10.56
CA THR A 344 20.16 -8.68 10.76
C THR A 344 20.89 -8.05 11.94
N LEU A 345 21.03 -8.80 13.04
CA LEU A 345 21.75 -8.34 14.23
C LEU A 345 23.26 -8.25 13.98
N LEU A 346 23.84 -9.23 13.28
CA LEU A 346 25.25 -9.21 12.88
C LEU A 346 25.56 -8.03 11.94
N ASP A 347 24.70 -7.78 10.94
CA ASP A 347 24.86 -6.64 10.02
C ASP A 347 24.86 -5.31 10.78
N ARG A 348 23.99 -5.19 11.80
CA ARG A 348 23.90 -3.99 12.66
C ARG A 348 25.11 -3.85 13.58
N GLU A 349 25.63 -4.95 14.10
CA GLU A 349 26.85 -4.95 14.90
C GLU A 349 28.06 -4.54 14.05
N ALA A 350 28.20 -5.10 12.86
CA ALA A 350 29.25 -4.74 11.90
C ALA A 350 29.16 -3.27 11.45
N ALA A 351 27.96 -2.78 11.11
CA ALA A 351 27.73 -1.37 10.79
C ALA A 351 27.90 -0.42 12.01
N GLY A 352 27.86 -0.98 13.23
CA GLY A 352 28.23 -0.30 14.46
C GLY A 352 29.73 -0.32 14.77
N ALA A 353 30.49 -1.21 14.10
CA ALA A 353 31.92 -1.45 14.35
C ALA A 353 32.87 -0.75 13.36
N GLU A 354 32.37 -0.14 12.28
CA GLU A 354 33.23 0.69 11.42
C GLU A 354 33.70 1.97 12.16
N PRO A 355 35.01 2.24 12.25
CA PRO A 355 35.51 3.46 12.87
C PRO A 355 35.13 4.65 12.00
N VAL A 356 34.29 5.53 12.54
CA VAL A 356 34.07 6.85 11.96
C VAL A 356 35.37 7.64 12.09
N GLU A 357 36.03 7.95 10.97
CA GLU A 357 37.21 8.81 10.95
C GLU A 357 36.86 10.17 11.57
N LEU A 358 37.56 10.55 12.65
CA LEU A 358 37.39 11.84 13.34
C LEU A 358 37.58 13.06 12.42
N GLY A 359 38.23 12.88 11.26
CA GLY A 359 38.37 13.89 10.21
C GLY A 359 37.05 14.24 9.54
N ASP A 360 36.22 13.25 9.22
CA ASP A 360 34.92 13.45 8.57
C ASP A 360 33.93 14.14 9.51
N LEU A 361 33.97 13.80 10.80
CA LEU A 361 33.19 14.49 11.83
C LEU A 361 33.54 15.98 11.96
N ARG A 362 34.81 16.37 11.82
CA ARG A 362 35.21 17.78 11.88
C ARG A 362 34.82 18.53 10.60
N GLY A 363 34.96 17.90 9.44
CA GLY A 363 34.52 18.47 8.15
C GLY A 363 33.00 18.68 8.09
N ASP A 364 32.24 17.72 8.61
CA ASP A 364 30.78 17.79 8.69
C ASP A 364 30.32 18.82 9.72
N VAL A 365 30.95 18.91 10.89
CA VAL A 365 30.66 19.95 11.88
C VAL A 365 31.01 21.35 11.36
N ALA A 366 32.07 21.50 10.57
CA ALA A 366 32.42 22.78 9.94
C ALA A 366 31.42 23.20 8.86
N ARG A 367 30.95 22.27 8.01
CA ARG A 367 29.86 22.49 7.06
C ARG A 367 28.55 22.84 7.77
N MET A 368 28.20 22.11 8.82
CA MET A 368 26.99 22.35 9.62
C MET A 368 26.98 23.72 10.30
N ASN A 369 28.13 24.20 10.78
CA ASN A 369 28.24 25.56 11.35
C ASN A 369 28.09 26.65 10.28
N SER A 370 28.59 26.41 9.07
CA SER A 370 28.41 27.32 7.94
C SER A 370 26.94 27.40 7.49
N ASP A 371 26.26 26.26 7.41
CA ASP A 371 24.86 26.19 6.99
C ASP A 371 23.90 26.76 8.06
N ALA A 372 24.20 26.55 9.34
CA ALA A 372 23.46 27.16 10.44
C ALA A 372 23.67 28.70 10.50
N ALA A 373 24.88 29.18 10.23
CA ALA A 373 25.16 30.61 10.12
C ALA A 373 24.43 31.25 8.91
N HIS A 374 24.36 30.53 7.79
CA HIS A 374 23.58 30.95 6.62
C HIS A 374 22.09 31.04 6.96
N LEU A 375 21.50 30.00 7.55
CA LEU A 375 20.08 29.97 7.96
C LEU A 375 19.72 31.03 9.00
N LEU A 376 20.61 31.29 9.96
CA LEU A 376 20.44 32.38 10.94
C LEU A 376 20.44 33.74 10.26
N ALA A 377 21.35 33.98 9.31
CA ALA A 377 21.43 35.23 8.56
C ALA A 377 20.17 35.48 7.70
N VAL A 378 19.57 34.43 7.11
CA VAL A 378 18.31 34.58 6.33
C VAL A 378 17.09 34.80 7.23
N SER A 379 17.14 34.41 8.50
CA SER A 379 16.01 34.47 9.44
C SER A 379 15.87 35.78 10.22
N THR A 380 16.82 36.71 10.08
CA THR A 380 16.95 37.89 10.95
C THR A 380 15.84 38.97 10.88
N PRO A 381 14.85 38.99 9.96
CA PRO A 381 13.72 39.92 10.08
C PRO A 381 12.55 39.47 10.96
N PHE A 382 12.50 38.24 11.49
CA PHE A 382 11.37 37.79 12.33
C PHE A 382 11.83 37.17 13.64
N GLY A 383 11.69 37.93 14.73
CA GLY A 383 12.23 37.65 16.05
C GLY A 383 11.63 36.46 16.81
N THR A 384 12.46 35.93 17.71
CA THR A 384 12.16 35.10 18.91
C THR A 384 11.40 33.79 18.74
N VAL A 385 11.77 32.93 17.78
CA VAL A 385 11.37 31.50 17.76
C VAL A 385 12.51 30.58 17.26
N ALA A 386 13.66 30.54 17.93
CA ALA A 386 14.86 29.83 17.40
C ALA A 386 15.24 28.52 18.11
N ALA A 387 14.37 27.92 18.95
CA ALA A 387 14.69 26.64 19.61
C ALA A 387 14.02 25.40 18.96
N ALA A 388 12.83 25.55 18.39
CA ALA A 388 12.08 24.46 17.73
C ALA A 388 12.68 24.03 16.38
N PRO A 389 13.14 24.93 15.49
CA PRO A 389 13.67 24.54 14.17
C PRO A 389 14.95 23.70 14.27
N VAL A 390 15.83 24.03 15.21
CA VAL A 390 17.10 23.30 15.44
C VAL A 390 16.83 21.87 15.91
N LYS A 391 15.83 21.67 16.78
CA LYS A 391 15.44 20.33 17.28
C LYS A 391 14.84 19.45 16.18
N TRP A 392 14.06 20.04 15.28
CA TRP A 392 13.48 19.35 14.12
C TRP A 392 14.53 19.03 13.05
N ALA A 393 15.46 19.95 12.79
CA ALA A 393 16.58 19.74 11.88
C ALA A 393 17.49 18.61 12.37
N VAL A 394 17.87 18.61 13.66
CA VAL A 394 18.68 17.53 14.27
C VAL A 394 17.95 16.19 14.24
N ARG A 395 16.62 16.19 14.40
CA ARG A 395 15.79 14.99 14.30
C ARG A 395 15.75 14.43 12.87
N GLY A 396 15.42 15.26 11.88
CA GLY A 396 15.39 14.85 10.48
C GLY A 396 16.76 14.43 9.94
N MET A 397 17.85 15.03 10.45
CA MET A 397 19.22 14.61 10.12
C MET A 397 19.61 13.30 10.79
N SER A 398 19.17 13.05 12.03
CA SER A 398 19.41 11.76 12.70
C SER A 398 18.70 10.59 12.04
N GLU A 399 17.57 10.85 11.38
CA GLU A 399 16.81 9.82 10.66
C GLU A 399 17.48 9.46 9.32
N ARG A 400 18.38 10.30 8.80
CA ARG A 400 19.09 10.11 7.52
C ARG A 400 20.58 9.80 7.66
N ASN A 401 21.16 9.96 8.85
CA ASN A 401 22.58 9.74 9.09
C ASN A 401 22.81 8.98 10.40
N ALA A 402 23.28 7.73 10.28
CA ALA A 402 23.45 6.80 11.39
C ALA A 402 24.38 7.32 12.50
N SER A 403 25.36 8.15 12.14
CA SER A 403 26.31 8.75 13.09
C SER A 403 25.64 9.82 13.97
N VAL A 404 24.73 10.61 13.38
CA VAL A 404 23.94 11.63 14.09
C VAL A 404 22.88 10.99 14.99
N MET A 405 22.30 9.87 14.55
CA MET A 405 21.41 9.05 15.38
C MET A 405 22.11 8.53 16.64
N ARG A 406 23.31 7.94 16.48
CA ARG A 406 24.11 7.43 17.59
C ARG A 406 24.51 8.52 18.59
N ALA A 407 24.92 9.70 18.10
CA ALA A 407 25.22 10.85 18.96
C ALA A 407 23.99 11.36 19.74
N ARG A 408 22.82 11.38 19.09
CA ARG A 408 21.55 11.76 19.74
C ARG A 408 21.14 10.76 20.82
N VAL A 409 21.27 9.45 20.57
CA VAL A 409 20.97 8.39 21.55
C VAL A 409 21.93 8.45 22.74
N ALA A 410 23.22 8.64 22.50
CA ALA A 410 24.22 8.79 23.56
C ALA A 410 23.95 10.03 24.43
N TYR A 411 23.59 11.17 23.81
CA TYR A 411 23.18 12.38 24.53
C TYR A 411 21.92 12.15 25.36
N TRP A 412 20.94 11.42 24.83
CA TRP A 412 19.69 11.13 25.54
C TRP A 412 19.94 10.27 26.79
N HIS A 413 20.75 9.21 26.67
CA HIS A 413 21.17 8.39 27.82
C HIS A 413 22.03 9.15 28.84
N TYR A 414 22.77 10.17 28.42
CA TYR A 414 23.50 11.05 29.34
C TYR A 414 22.53 11.96 30.12
N VAL A 415 21.54 12.54 29.44
CA VAL A 415 20.51 13.40 30.06
C VAL A 415 19.62 12.61 31.02
N GLU A 416 19.24 11.38 30.68
CA GLU A 416 18.48 10.48 31.54
C GLU A 416 19.24 10.11 32.82
N ARG A 417 20.49 9.65 32.69
CA ARG A 417 21.34 9.33 33.85
C ARG A 417 21.56 10.54 34.76
N ARG A 418 21.56 11.75 34.20
CA ARG A 418 21.67 13.00 34.98
C ARG A 418 20.35 13.39 35.66
N ARG A 419 19.19 13.01 35.11
CA ARG A 419 17.87 13.18 35.74
C ARG A 419 17.65 12.18 36.86
N GLU A 420 18.06 10.92 36.68
CA GLU A 420 18.00 9.87 37.70
C GLU A 420 18.87 10.23 38.92
N ARG A 421 20.10 10.72 38.70
CA ARG A 421 20.96 11.20 39.79
C ARG A 421 20.38 12.40 40.55
N ARG A 422 19.65 13.30 39.87
CA ARG A 422 18.96 14.44 40.51
C ARG A 422 17.66 14.03 41.23
N GLY A 423 17.10 12.86 40.91
CA GLY A 423 15.93 12.29 41.59
C GLY A 423 16.28 11.52 42.86
N GLN A 424 17.51 11.01 42.99
CA GLN A 424 18.01 10.32 44.19
C GLN A 424 18.56 11.26 45.27
N GLU A 425 18.76 12.54 44.96
CA GLU A 425 19.19 13.59 45.92
C GLU A 425 18.02 14.45 46.44
N ARG A 426 16.77 14.00 46.31
CA ARG A 426 15.57 14.70 46.82
C ARG A 426 14.83 13.89 47.87
#